data_AF-A0A2E0SPC5-F1
#
_entry.id   AF-A0A2E0SPC5-F1
#
_cell.length_a   1.000
_cell.length_b   1.000
_cell.length_c   1.000
_cell.angle_alpha   90.00
_cell.angle_beta   90.00
_cell.angle_gamma   90.00
#
_symmetry.space_group_name_H-M   'P 1'
#
loop_
_entity.id
_entity.type
_entity.pdbx_description
1 polymer ?
#
loop_
_entity_poly.entity_id
_entity_poly.type
_entity_poly.pdbx_seq_one_letter_code
_entity_poly.pdbx_strand_id
1 'polypeptide(L)'
;MPHRALLFLFMILFVSPLTAADWPEVSELPVNEDYPAVLKMFDGSTVSTVEEWEQKRRPELKELFQHYMYGYFPDAPAEINFDVQPEFVLLEGKARGFEVVITYKAKQGGETLPPLNLLVVLPTKTAGPVPLFLGINFCGNHTLLPNKEITLSPSWVYDSCGG
;
A
#
# COMPACT_ATOMS: atom_id res chain seq x y z
N MET A 1 5.73 72.02 0.39
CA MET A 1 4.91 71.06 -0.40
C MET A 1 5.60 70.88 -1.75
N PRO A 2 5.73 69.66 -2.32
CA PRO A 2 4.80 68.54 -2.23
C PRO A 2 5.35 67.28 -1.53
N HIS A 3 4.42 66.49 -0.98
CA HIS A 3 4.65 65.20 -0.36
C HIS A 3 4.71 64.07 -1.41
N ARG A 4 5.70 63.18 -1.26
CA ARG A 4 5.76 61.90 -1.94
C ARG A 4 4.79 60.94 -1.25
N ALA A 5 3.70 60.58 -1.94
CA ALA A 5 2.83 59.50 -1.49
C ALA A 5 3.46 58.17 -1.92
N LEU A 6 3.95 57.39 -0.96
CA LEU A 6 4.40 56.02 -1.16
C LEU A 6 3.15 55.11 -1.13
N LEU A 7 2.73 54.60 -2.28
CA LEU A 7 1.69 53.58 -2.38
C LEU A 7 2.30 52.22 -2.01
N PHE A 8 1.95 51.71 -0.82
CA PHE A 8 2.23 50.32 -0.45
C PHE A 8 1.18 49.41 -1.08
N LEU A 9 1.58 48.61 -2.06
CA LEU A 9 0.77 47.55 -2.65
C LEU A 9 0.78 46.34 -1.70
N PHE A 10 -0.34 46.09 -1.03
CA PHE A 10 -0.52 44.89 -0.19
C PHE A 10 -0.84 43.70 -1.11
N MET A 11 0.15 42.83 -1.35
CA MET A 11 -0.05 41.59 -2.10
C MET A 11 -0.65 40.55 -1.15
N ILE A 12 -1.96 40.32 -1.26
CA ILE A 12 -2.65 39.28 -0.51
C ILE A 12 -2.34 37.94 -1.19
N LEU A 13 -1.50 37.12 -0.54
CA LEU A 13 -1.30 35.72 -0.91
C LEU A 13 -2.57 34.94 -0.54
N PHE A 14 -3.37 34.59 -1.55
CA PHE A 14 -4.41 33.57 -1.40
C PHE A 14 -3.73 32.21 -1.26
N VAL A 15 -3.61 31.72 -0.03
CA VAL A 15 -3.34 30.30 0.22
C VAL A 15 -4.67 29.58 0.07
N SER A 16 -4.91 28.99 -1.11
CA SER A 16 -6.05 28.10 -1.30
C SER A 16 -5.83 26.84 -0.46
N PRO A 17 -6.75 26.48 0.46
CA PRO A 17 -6.70 25.17 1.08
C PRO A 17 -6.85 24.11 -0.01
N LEU A 18 -6.07 23.05 0.07
CA LEU A 18 -6.24 21.86 -0.75
C LEU A 18 -7.58 21.24 -0.32
N THR A 19 -8.67 21.59 -1.00
CA THR A 19 -9.98 21.01 -0.74
C THR A 19 -9.93 19.55 -1.18
N ALA A 20 -10.37 18.64 -0.32
CA ALA A 20 -10.75 17.30 -0.77
C ALA A 20 -11.65 17.47 -2.00
N ALA A 21 -11.44 16.67 -3.05
CA ALA A 21 -12.30 16.73 -4.21
C ALA A 21 -13.75 16.50 -3.75
N ASP A 22 -14.66 17.39 -4.17
CA ASP A 22 -16.10 17.26 -3.91
C ASP A 22 -16.64 16.12 -4.77
N TRP A 23 -16.41 14.88 -4.33
CA TRP A 23 -16.88 13.67 -4.98
C TRP A 23 -18.39 13.52 -4.78
N PRO A 24 -19.18 13.30 -5.84
CA PRO A 24 -20.62 13.08 -5.71
C PRO A 24 -20.93 11.79 -4.95
N GLU A 25 -22.10 11.73 -4.33
CA GLU A 25 -22.59 10.49 -3.71
C GLU A 25 -22.78 9.41 -4.77
N VAL A 26 -22.64 8.13 -4.38
CA VAL A 26 -22.74 7.00 -5.34
C VAL A 26 -24.07 6.99 -6.08
N SER A 27 -25.17 7.41 -5.43
CA SER A 27 -26.50 7.50 -6.03
C SER A 27 -26.64 8.60 -7.09
N GLU A 28 -25.71 9.56 -7.13
CA GLU A 28 -25.70 10.70 -8.05
C GLU A 28 -24.78 10.45 -9.25
N LEU A 29 -24.03 9.35 -9.26
CA LEU A 29 -23.16 8.99 -10.36
C LEU A 29 -23.99 8.66 -11.61
N PRO A 30 -23.61 9.18 -12.79
CA PRO A 30 -24.30 8.85 -14.03
C PRO A 30 -24.12 7.37 -14.36
N VAL A 31 -25.19 6.75 -14.87
CA VAL A 31 -25.09 5.41 -15.46
C VAL A 31 -24.20 5.50 -16.70
N ASN A 32 -23.15 4.69 -16.73
CA ASN A 32 -22.28 4.52 -17.88
C ASN A 32 -22.29 3.05 -18.30
N GLU A 33 -22.87 2.77 -19.46
CA GLU A 33 -22.93 1.41 -20.03
C GLU A 33 -21.61 1.02 -20.73
N ASP A 34 -20.77 2.00 -21.05
CA ASP A 34 -19.48 1.79 -21.71
C ASP A 34 -18.35 1.65 -20.68
N TYR A 35 -17.23 1.07 -21.13
CA TYR A 35 -16.02 1.04 -20.32
C TYR A 35 -15.38 2.44 -20.21
N PRO A 36 -14.85 2.82 -19.04
CA PRO A 36 -14.19 4.09 -18.87
C PRO A 36 -12.93 4.18 -19.74
N ALA A 37 -12.75 5.31 -20.42
CA ALA A 37 -11.55 5.57 -21.21
C ALA A 37 -10.34 5.80 -20.27
N VAL A 38 -9.48 4.78 -20.15
CA VAL A 38 -8.36 4.79 -19.20
C VAL A 38 -7.38 5.95 -19.45
N LEU A 39 -7.15 6.30 -20.71
CA LEU A 39 -6.26 7.39 -21.14
C LEU A 39 -6.98 8.73 -21.34
N LYS A 40 -8.12 8.94 -20.68
CA LYS A 40 -8.75 10.26 -20.56
C LYS A 40 -8.84 10.68 -19.11
N MET A 41 -8.46 11.93 -18.83
CA MET A 41 -8.60 12.58 -17.54
C MET A 41 -10.09 12.83 -17.20
N PHE A 42 -10.41 13.15 -15.95
CA PHE A 42 -11.79 13.49 -15.57
C PHE A 42 -12.30 14.79 -16.21
N ASP A 43 -11.40 15.71 -16.54
CA ASP A 43 -11.72 16.93 -17.31
C ASP A 43 -11.93 16.67 -18.83
N GLY A 44 -11.78 15.42 -19.27
CA GLY A 44 -11.94 14.99 -20.65
C GLY A 44 -10.69 15.10 -21.53
N SER A 45 -9.59 15.68 -21.02
CA SER A 45 -8.32 15.74 -21.75
C SER A 45 -7.70 14.35 -21.98
N THR A 46 -6.96 14.19 -23.08
CA THR A 46 -6.34 12.90 -23.44
C THR A 46 -4.93 12.81 -22.89
N VAL A 47 -4.62 11.69 -22.25
CA VAL A 47 -3.29 11.35 -21.76
C VAL A 47 -2.47 10.81 -22.93
N SER A 48 -1.42 11.51 -23.32
CA SER A 48 -0.62 11.18 -24.51
C SER A 48 0.83 10.82 -24.18
N THR A 49 1.27 11.06 -22.94
CA THR A 49 2.64 10.79 -22.51
C THR A 49 2.70 10.02 -21.19
N VAL A 50 3.83 9.35 -20.94
CA VAL A 50 4.11 8.66 -19.68
C VAL A 50 4.09 9.65 -18.51
N GLU A 51 4.65 10.85 -18.70
CA GLU A 51 4.68 11.90 -17.66
C GLU A 51 3.26 12.32 -17.25
N GLU A 52 2.36 12.54 -18.21
CA GLU A 52 0.94 12.86 -17.92
C GLU A 52 0.23 11.71 -17.21
N TRP A 53 0.52 10.47 -17.59
CA TRP A 53 -0.01 9.30 -16.90
C TRP A 53 0.46 9.25 -15.44
N GLU A 54 1.76 9.34 -15.20
CA GLU A 54 2.36 9.17 -13.88
C GLU A 54 2.03 10.32 -12.93
N GLN A 55 2.07 11.56 -13.42
CA GLN A 55 1.91 12.75 -12.59
C GLN A 55 0.46 13.21 -12.47
N LYS A 56 -0.45 12.79 -13.36
CA LYS A 56 -1.84 13.28 -13.36
C LYS A 56 -2.87 12.15 -13.34
N ARG A 57 -2.92 11.30 -14.39
CA ARG A 57 -4.01 10.31 -14.54
C ARG A 57 -3.97 9.21 -13.48
N ARG A 58 -2.78 8.69 -13.17
CA ARG A 58 -2.60 7.66 -12.16
C ARG A 58 -3.01 8.18 -10.76
N PRO A 59 -2.60 9.39 -10.33
CA PRO A 59 -3.14 10.02 -9.12
C PRO A 59 -4.67 10.14 -9.10
N GLU A 60 -5.30 10.60 -10.20
CA GLU A 60 -6.77 10.68 -10.30
C GLU A 60 -7.46 9.33 -10.07
N LEU A 61 -6.97 8.28 -10.75
CA LEU A 61 -7.53 6.94 -10.60
C LEU A 61 -7.31 6.39 -9.18
N LYS A 62 -6.13 6.63 -8.58
CA LYS A 62 -5.88 6.24 -7.20
C LYS A 62 -6.88 6.91 -6.24
N GLU A 63 -7.12 8.20 -6.41
CA GLU A 63 -8.08 8.93 -5.56
C GLU A 63 -9.50 8.40 -5.73
N LEU A 64 -9.93 8.13 -6.97
CA LEU A 64 -11.23 7.52 -7.27
C LEU A 64 -11.39 6.16 -6.56
N PHE A 65 -10.39 5.27 -6.67
CA PHE A 65 -10.42 3.95 -6.04
C PHE A 65 -10.39 4.03 -4.50
N GLN A 66 -9.63 4.98 -3.95
CA GLN A 66 -9.61 5.22 -2.50
C GLN A 66 -10.97 5.71 -2.00
N HIS A 67 -11.58 6.65 -2.71
CA HIS A 67 -12.84 7.25 -2.29
C HIS A 67 -14.02 6.26 -2.38
N TYR A 68 -14.18 5.58 -3.53
CA TYR A 68 -15.39 4.79 -3.80
C TYR A 68 -15.28 3.28 -3.56
N MET A 69 -14.07 2.72 -3.45
CA MET A 69 -13.92 1.26 -3.47
C MET A 69 -13.16 0.68 -2.28
N TYR A 70 -11.93 1.10 -2.06
CA TYR A 70 -11.04 0.44 -1.10
C TYR A 70 -10.84 1.22 0.21
N GLY A 71 -11.28 2.48 0.25
CA GLY A 71 -10.94 3.39 1.33
C GLY A 71 -9.55 4.00 1.17
N TYR A 72 -9.29 5.03 1.98
CA TYR A 72 -8.00 5.70 2.02
C TYR A 72 -6.97 4.84 2.73
N PHE A 73 -5.74 4.84 2.19
CA PHE A 73 -4.62 4.22 2.89
C PHE A 73 -4.45 4.87 4.27
N PRO A 74 -4.26 4.07 5.34
CA PRO A 74 -3.89 4.62 6.63
C PRO A 74 -2.53 5.30 6.55
N ASP A 75 -2.27 6.20 7.49
CA ASP A 75 -0.94 6.77 7.66
C ASP A 75 0.11 5.67 7.84
N ALA A 76 1.29 5.89 7.28
CA ALA A 76 2.42 5.00 7.51
C ALA A 76 2.68 4.86 9.04
N PRO A 77 2.98 3.64 9.53
CA PRO A 77 3.33 3.42 10.93
C PRO A 77 4.46 4.33 11.39
N ALA A 78 4.47 4.69 12.68
CA ALA A 78 5.54 5.48 13.27
C ALA A 78 6.85 4.68 13.36
N GLU A 79 6.74 3.37 13.57
CA GLU A 79 7.84 2.44 13.76
C GLU A 79 7.45 1.07 13.21
N ILE A 80 8.42 0.40 12.60
CA ILE A 80 8.31 -0.98 12.10
C ILE A 80 9.54 -1.74 12.60
N ASN A 81 9.33 -2.85 13.30
CA ASN A 81 10.41 -3.72 13.78
C ASN A 81 10.34 -5.09 13.09
N PHE A 82 11.51 -5.65 12.81
CA PHE A 82 11.68 -6.94 12.15
C PHE A 82 12.46 -7.87 13.08
N ASP A 83 11.81 -8.90 13.59
CA ASP A 83 12.45 -9.94 14.39
C ASP A 83 12.67 -11.20 13.54
N VAL A 84 13.92 -11.42 13.15
CA VAL A 84 14.33 -12.50 12.23
C VAL A 84 14.61 -13.76 13.04
N GLN A 85 13.80 -14.79 12.82
CA GLN A 85 13.94 -16.08 13.48
C GLN A 85 15.08 -16.90 12.87
N PRO A 86 15.60 -17.90 13.62
CA PRO A 86 16.62 -18.80 13.10
C PRO A 86 16.22 -19.51 11.80
N GLU A 87 17.20 -19.80 10.95
CA GLU A 87 16.99 -20.52 9.70
C GLU A 87 16.80 -22.02 9.93
N PHE A 88 16.02 -22.64 9.05
CA PHE A 88 15.82 -24.09 8.97
C PHE A 88 15.91 -24.59 7.53
N VAL A 89 16.12 -25.90 7.40
CA VAL A 89 16.28 -26.55 6.10
C VAL A 89 14.91 -26.86 5.48
N LEU A 90 14.74 -26.48 4.23
CA LEU A 90 13.56 -26.75 3.42
C LEU A 90 13.92 -27.55 2.15
N LEU A 91 12.91 -28.21 1.57
CA LEU A 91 12.99 -28.84 0.25
C LEU A 91 14.22 -29.76 0.08
N GLU A 92 14.47 -30.64 1.05
CA GLU A 92 15.59 -31.60 1.03
C GLU A 92 16.96 -30.91 0.88
N GLY A 93 17.15 -29.74 1.50
CA GLY A 93 18.41 -28.99 1.45
C GLY A 93 18.54 -28.06 0.24
N LYS A 94 17.56 -28.03 -0.66
CA LYS A 94 17.55 -27.12 -1.82
C LYS A 94 17.23 -25.68 -1.42
N ALA A 95 16.56 -25.50 -0.28
CA ALA A 95 16.20 -24.19 0.25
C ALA A 95 16.52 -24.06 1.75
N ARG A 96 16.72 -22.81 2.17
CA ARG A 96 16.71 -22.36 3.56
C ARG A 96 15.46 -21.52 3.80
N GLY A 97 14.76 -21.82 4.89
CA GLY A 97 13.58 -21.10 5.35
C GLY A 97 13.89 -20.31 6.62
N PHE A 98 13.27 -19.17 6.80
CA PHE A 98 13.23 -18.47 8.09
C PHE A 98 11.97 -17.61 8.17
N GLU A 99 11.57 -17.29 9.39
CA GLU A 99 10.41 -16.44 9.65
C GLU A 99 10.86 -15.05 10.09
N VAL A 100 10.08 -14.03 9.71
CA VAL A 100 10.26 -12.65 10.17
C VAL A 100 8.96 -12.21 10.81
N VAL A 101 9.01 -11.91 12.11
CA VAL A 101 7.88 -11.34 12.85
C VAL A 101 7.98 -9.82 12.71
N ILE A 102 7.02 -9.22 12.02
CA ILE A 102 6.96 -7.79 11.75
C ILE A 102 5.94 -7.15 12.69
N THR A 103 6.40 -6.22 13.52
CA THR A 103 5.53 -5.47 14.44
C THR A 103 5.50 -3.99 14.07
N TYR A 104 4.37 -3.34 14.35
CA TYR A 104 4.10 -1.96 13.95
C TYR A 104 3.59 -1.14 15.13
N LYS A 105 3.97 0.13 15.19
CA LYS A 105 3.34 1.11 16.08
C LYS A 105 2.59 2.14 15.25
N ALA A 106 1.29 2.28 15.53
CA ALA A 106 0.46 3.29 14.89
C ALA A 106 0.90 4.71 15.32
N LYS A 107 0.80 5.68 14.40
CA LYS A 107 1.12 7.10 14.70
C LYS A 107 0.15 7.73 15.72
N GLN A 108 -1.12 7.35 15.67
CA GLN A 108 -2.15 7.84 16.59
C GLN A 108 -2.56 6.70 17.55
N GLY A 109 -2.65 6.99 18.84
CA GLY A 109 -3.08 6.03 19.87
C GLY A 109 -1.98 5.10 20.42
N GLY A 110 -0.81 4.99 19.77
CA GLY A 110 0.33 4.21 20.26
C GLY A 110 0.09 2.71 20.42
N GLU A 111 -1.06 2.21 19.95
CA GLU A 111 -1.42 0.81 20.03
C GLU A 111 -0.48 -0.01 19.14
N THR A 112 -0.06 -1.16 19.67
CA THR A 112 0.70 -2.15 18.90
C THR A 112 -0.31 -2.94 18.08
N LEU A 113 -0.17 -2.88 16.75
CA LEU A 113 -1.01 -3.66 15.84
C LEU A 113 -0.61 -5.14 15.88
N PRO A 114 -1.52 -6.07 15.56
CA PRO A 114 -1.17 -7.48 15.43
C PRO A 114 0.05 -7.67 14.51
N PRO A 115 0.98 -8.57 14.87
CA PRO A 115 2.17 -8.79 14.06
C PRO A 115 1.81 -9.43 12.71
N LEU A 116 2.63 -9.17 11.71
CA LEU A 116 2.63 -9.90 10.45
C LEU A 116 3.76 -10.94 10.49
N ASN A 117 3.44 -12.21 10.28
CA ASN A 117 4.41 -13.29 10.22
C ASN A 117 4.75 -13.59 8.76
N LEU A 118 5.97 -13.28 8.33
CA LEU A 118 6.45 -13.53 6.98
C LEU A 118 7.34 -14.79 6.96
N LEU A 119 6.96 -15.80 6.19
CA LEU A 119 7.85 -16.92 5.85
C LEU A 119 8.69 -16.54 4.62
N VAL A 120 10.01 -16.62 4.75
CA VAL A 120 10.97 -16.38 3.67
C VAL A 120 11.62 -17.71 3.28
N VAL A 121 11.59 -18.03 1.99
CA VAL A 121 12.21 -19.24 1.44
C VAL A 121 13.21 -18.82 0.37
N LEU A 122 14.48 -19.17 0.58
CA LEU A 122 15.58 -18.83 -0.33
C LEU A 122 16.28 -20.11 -0.79
N PRO A 123 16.81 -20.15 -2.03
CA PRO A 123 17.68 -21.24 -2.45
C PRO A 123 18.97 -21.25 -1.60
N THR A 124 19.48 -22.45 -1.28
CA THR A 124 20.66 -22.60 -0.41
C THR A 124 21.96 -22.12 -1.07
N LYS A 125 22.07 -22.25 -2.39
CA LYS A 125 23.29 -21.92 -3.15
C LYS A 125 23.10 -20.62 -3.93
N THR A 126 23.37 -19.48 -3.29
CA THR A 126 23.35 -18.17 -3.94
C THR A 126 24.70 -17.48 -3.81
N ALA A 127 25.12 -16.78 -4.88
CA ALA A 127 26.34 -15.96 -4.88
C ALA A 127 26.06 -14.49 -4.52
N GLY A 128 24.80 -14.13 -4.25
CA GLY A 128 24.34 -12.78 -3.99
C GLY A 128 22.82 -12.71 -3.81
N PRO A 129 22.23 -11.51 -3.85
CA PRO A 129 20.77 -11.31 -3.81
C PRO A 129 20.06 -12.09 -4.92
N VAL A 130 18.86 -12.58 -4.61
CA VAL A 130 18.01 -13.30 -5.56
C VAL A 130 16.67 -12.59 -5.71
N PRO A 131 16.01 -12.66 -6.87
CA PRO A 131 14.66 -12.15 -7.03
C PRO A 131 13.70 -12.90 -6.10
N LEU A 132 12.66 -12.20 -5.63
CA LEU A 132 11.65 -12.74 -4.73
C LEU A 132 10.26 -12.69 -5.36
N PHE A 133 9.46 -13.71 -5.06
CA PHE A 133 8.02 -13.69 -5.23
C PHE A 133 7.40 -13.45 -3.86
N LEU A 134 6.46 -12.49 -3.79
CA LEU A 134 5.71 -12.19 -2.57
C LEU A 134 4.25 -12.51 -2.82
N GLY A 135 3.64 -13.25 -1.90
CA GLY A 135 2.23 -13.59 -1.94
C GLY A 135 1.65 -13.71 -0.53
N ILE A 136 0.37 -13.36 -0.41
CA ILE A 136 -0.43 -13.65 0.78
C ILE A 136 -1.09 -15.02 0.61
N ASN A 137 -1.31 -15.73 1.71
CA ASN A 137 -1.99 -17.02 1.70
C ASN A 137 -3.24 -16.98 2.60
N PHE A 138 -4.16 -17.91 2.36
CA PHE A 138 -5.45 -17.95 3.05
C PHE A 138 -5.39 -18.68 4.40
N CYS A 139 -4.48 -19.65 4.54
CA CYS A 139 -4.51 -20.65 5.62
C CYS A 139 -3.34 -20.54 6.60
N GLY A 140 -2.49 -19.52 6.48
CA GLY A 140 -1.27 -19.36 7.25
C GLY A 140 -0.06 -20.04 6.61
N ASN A 141 1.14 -19.56 6.97
CA ASN A 141 2.41 -19.97 6.36
C ASN A 141 2.68 -21.48 6.46
N HIS A 142 2.28 -22.11 7.56
CA HIS A 142 2.44 -23.55 7.81
C HIS A 142 1.78 -24.44 6.76
N THR A 143 0.80 -23.93 6.01
CA THR A 143 0.11 -24.70 4.95
C THR A 143 0.84 -24.69 3.60
N LEU A 144 1.88 -23.85 3.43
CA LEU A 144 2.59 -23.72 2.16
C LEU A 144 3.51 -24.90 1.87
N LEU A 145 4.11 -25.49 2.91
CA LEU A 145 5.07 -26.59 2.81
C LEU A 145 4.91 -27.52 4.02
N PRO A 146 5.00 -28.85 3.84
CA PRO A 146 4.93 -29.81 4.93
C PRO A 146 6.25 -29.80 5.74
N ASN A 147 6.43 -28.81 6.61
CA ASN A 147 7.60 -28.70 7.47
C ASN A 147 7.21 -28.23 8.88
N LYS A 148 7.60 -29.00 9.89
CA LYS A 148 7.26 -28.76 11.30
C LYS A 148 7.96 -27.55 11.93
N GLU A 149 9.01 -27.04 11.30
CA GLU A 149 9.73 -25.84 11.74
C GLU A 149 8.99 -24.55 11.34
N ILE A 150 8.02 -24.62 10.42
CA ILE A 150 7.17 -23.47 10.09
C ILE A 150 6.14 -23.30 11.20
N THR A 151 6.10 -22.13 11.81
CA THR A 151 5.24 -21.87 12.97
C THR A 151 3.76 -22.01 12.58
N LEU A 152 3.02 -22.78 13.38
CA LEU A 152 1.57 -22.82 13.30
C LEU A 152 0.98 -21.45 13.61
N SER A 153 0.05 -20.99 12.78
CA SER A 153 -0.59 -19.69 12.96
C SER A 153 -1.38 -19.67 14.27
N PRO A 154 -1.13 -18.73 15.20
CA PRO A 154 -1.98 -18.55 16.38
C PRO A 154 -3.28 -17.80 16.06
N SER A 155 -3.39 -17.22 14.86
CA SER A 155 -4.58 -16.53 14.38
C SER A 155 -5.64 -17.51 13.88
N TRP A 156 -6.88 -17.04 13.78
CA TRP A 156 -7.97 -17.81 13.20
C TRP A 156 -7.63 -18.29 11.77
N VAL A 157 -8.04 -19.52 11.47
CA VAL A 157 -7.94 -20.15 10.14
C VAL A 157 -9.29 -20.79 9.81
N TYR A 158 -9.61 -20.91 8.52
CA TYR A 158 -10.83 -21.60 8.10
C TYR A 158 -10.79 -23.08 8.50
N ASP A 159 -11.93 -23.69 8.81
CA ASP A 159 -12.03 -25.13 9.08
C ASP A 159 -11.55 -25.99 7.90
N SER A 160 -11.64 -25.46 6.68
CA SER A 160 -11.15 -26.10 5.45
C SER A 160 -9.64 -26.06 5.28
N CYS A 161 -8.93 -25.25 6.08
CA CYS A 161 -7.48 -25.17 6.06
C CYS A 161 -6.89 -26.38 6.79
N GLY A 162 -6.79 -27.50 6.08
CA GLY A 162 -6.06 -28.67 6.55
C GLY A 162 -4.55 -28.41 6.55
N GLY A 163 -3.89 -28.75 7.65
CA GLY A 163 -2.44 -28.69 7.86
C GLY A 163 -1.99 -29.84 8.74
#